data_AF-A0A352KB36-F1
#
_entry.id   AF-A0A352KB36-F1
#
_cell.length_a   1.000
_cell.length_b   1.000
_cell.length_c   1.000
_cell.angle_alpha   90.00
_cell.angle_beta   90.00
_cell.angle_gamma   90.00
#
_symmetry.space_group_name_H-M   'P 1'
#
loop_
_entity.id
_entity.type
_entity.pdbx_description
1 polymer ?
#
loop_
_entity_poly.entity_id
_entity_poly.type
_entity_poly.pdbx_seq_one_letter_code
_entity_poly.pdbx_strand_id
1 'polypeptide(L)' 'MRILGCLSVILGLTSGAALAEPHRQHAPHEHGHGTLNLAIDGKKMVLQLTAPSQDIVGFEHAATTP' A
#
# COMPACT_ATOMS: atom_id res chain seq x y z
N MET A 1 -31.95 35.37 35.25
CA MET A 1 -32.04 34.96 33.82
C MET A 1 -30.80 35.39 33.00
N ARG A 2 -29.57 35.30 33.52
CA ARG A 2 -28.33 35.63 32.74
C ARG A 2 -27.16 34.69 33.00
N ILE A 3 -27.32 33.72 33.89
CA ILE A 3 -26.28 32.74 34.25
C ILE A 3 -26.51 31.42 33.51
N LEU A 4 -27.75 31.16 33.06
CA LEU A 4 -28.12 29.95 32.33
C LEU A 4 -27.68 29.97 30.84
N GLY A 5 -27.39 31.16 30.30
CA GLY A 5 -26.91 31.33 28.92
C GLY A 5 -25.41 31.05 28.73
N CYS A 6 -24.59 31.19 29.78
CA CYS A 6 -23.16 30.88 29.69
C CYS A 6 -22.91 29.36 29.69
N LEU A 7 -23.75 28.57 30.36
CA LEU A 7 -23.55 27.12 30.45
C LEU A 7 -23.87 26.40 29.12
N SER A 8 -24.72 27.00 28.29
CA SER A 8 -25.08 26.47 26.96
C SER A 8 -23.99 26.73 25.90
N VAL A 9 -23.12 27.71 26.10
CA VAL A 9 -22.01 28.02 25.17
C VAL A 9 -20.84 27.05 25.34
N ILE A 10 -20.65 26.49 26.53
CA ILE A 10 -19.52 25.58 26.83
C ILE A 10 -19.77 24.18 26.25
N LEU A 11 -21.03 23.76 26.06
CA LEU A 11 -21.38 22.41 25.63
C LEU A 11 -21.33 22.19 24.09
N GLY A 12 -21.20 23.26 23.30
CA GLY A 12 -21.21 23.19 21.83
C GLY A 12 -19.84 22.98 21.17
N LEU A 13 -18.74 23.02 21.94
CA LEU A 13 -17.38 23.11 21.37
C LEU A 13 -16.63 21.77 21.26
N THR A 14 -17.30 20.63 21.41
CA THR A 14 -16.65 19.31 21.37
C THR A 14 -16.81 18.57 20.04
N SER A 15 -17.59 19.10 19.09
CA SER A 15 -17.77 18.49 17.77
C SER A 15 -16.75 19.06 16.77
N GLY A 16 -15.63 18.36 16.53
CA GLY A 16 -14.81 18.71 15.36
C GLY A 16 -13.37 18.21 15.24
N ALA A 17 -12.81 17.51 16.23
CA ALA A 17 -11.50 16.87 16.01
C ALA A 17 -11.72 15.50 15.33
N ALA A 18 -12.06 15.50 14.04
CA ALA A 18 -11.83 14.33 13.21
C ALA A 18 -10.32 14.12 13.16
N LEU A 19 -9.80 13.26 14.04
CA LEU A 19 -8.44 12.77 13.95
C LEU A 19 -8.36 11.94 12.67
N ALA A 20 -7.98 12.58 11.57
CA ALA A 20 -7.64 11.87 10.35
C ALA A 20 -6.57 10.83 10.73
N GLU A 21 -6.82 9.55 10.46
CA GLU A 21 -5.76 8.55 10.61
C GLU A 21 -4.55 9.03 9.80
N PRO A 22 -3.34 9.04 10.38
CA PRO A 22 -2.16 9.38 9.62
C PRO A 22 -2.13 8.45 8.41
N HIS A 23 -2.14 9.03 7.22
CA HIS A 23 -2.14 8.28 5.97
C HIS A 23 -0.97 7.29 6.01
N ARG A 24 -1.26 6.00 6.19
CA ARG A 24 -0.24 4.95 6.18
C ARG A 24 0.27 4.88 4.75
N GLN A 25 1.38 5.57 4.52
CA GLN A 25 2.17 5.36 3.33
C GLN A 25 2.71 3.93 3.40
N HIS A 26 2.44 3.13 2.39
CA HIS A 26 3.14 1.86 2.23
C HIS A 26 4.63 2.18 2.04
N ALA A 27 5.50 1.34 2.62
CA ALA A 27 6.92 1.40 2.30
C ALA A 27 7.10 1.30 0.76
N PRO A 28 8.18 1.84 0.20
CA PRO A 28 8.45 1.73 -1.23
C PRO A 28 8.22 0.31 -1.71
N HIS A 29 7.35 0.16 -2.71
CA HIS A 29 7.05 -1.12 -3.29
C HIS A 29 8.23 -1.51 -4.18
N GLU A 30 8.84 -2.68 -3.95
CA GLU A 30 9.73 -3.25 -4.95
C GLU A 30 8.88 -3.84 -6.08
N HIS A 31 8.94 -3.20 -7.24
CA HIS A 31 8.25 -3.66 -8.44
C HIS A 31 9.01 -4.82 -9.08
N GLY A 32 8.81 -6.02 -8.53
CA GLY A 32 9.31 -7.27 -9.09
C GLY A 32 10.83 -7.44 -8.95
N HIS A 33 11.24 -8.53 -8.31
CA HIS A 33 12.64 -8.91 -8.18
C HIS A 33 12.82 -10.36 -8.58
N GLY A 34 13.61 -10.60 -9.63
CA GLY A 34 13.90 -11.94 -10.11
C GLY A 34 15.39 -12.15 -10.37
N THR A 35 15.80 -13.41 -10.41
CA THR A 35 17.15 -13.84 -10.76
C THR A 35 17.11 -14.78 -11.95
N LEU A 36 18.03 -14.56 -12.91
CA LEU A 36 18.24 -15.45 -14.05
C LEU A 36 19.65 -16.03 -13.97
N ASN A 37 19.74 -17.34 -13.78
CA ASN A 37 20.99 -18.08 -13.85
C ASN A 37 21.16 -18.70 -15.23
N LEU A 38 22.39 -18.65 -15.75
CA LEU A 38 22.80 -19.23 -17.02
C LEU A 38 24.02 -20.12 -16.80
N ALA A 39 23.95 -21.36 -17.28
CA ALA A 39 25.09 -22.26 -17.36
C ALA A 39 25.27 -22.76 -18.81
N ILE A 40 26.52 -22.79 -19.27
CA ILE A 40 26.89 -23.28 -20.62
C ILE A 40 27.93 -24.39 -20.46
N ASP A 41 27.69 -25.52 -21.11
CA ASP A 41 28.62 -26.66 -21.18
C ASP A 41 28.71 -27.14 -22.64
N GLY A 42 29.78 -26.73 -23.33
CA GLY A 42 29.97 -26.98 -24.75
C GLY A 42 28.83 -26.42 -25.61
N LYS A 43 27.98 -27.30 -26.14
CA LYS A 43 26.78 -26.93 -26.92
C LYS A 43 25.48 -26.99 -26.11
N LYS A 44 25.55 -27.28 -24.81
CA LYS A 44 24.40 -27.31 -23.91
C LYS A 44 24.30 -26.00 -23.17
N MET A 45 23.06 -25.54 -23.00
CA MET A 45 22.72 -24.34 -22.26
C MET A 45 21.58 -24.68 -21.30
N VAL A 46 21.68 -24.20 -20.06
CA VAL A 46 20.62 -24.28 -19.06
C VAL A 46 20.32 -22.87 -18.56
N LEU A 47 19.03 -22.55 -18.52
CA LEU A 47 18.49 -21.32 -17.98
C LEU A 47 17.62 -21.66 -16.77
N GLN A 48 17.78 -20.91 -15.68
CA GLN A 48 16.91 -20.99 -14.52
C GLN A 48 16.45 -19.58 -14.16
N LEU A 49 15.15 -19.34 -14.28
CA LEU A 49 14.51 -18.10 -13.88
C LEU A 49 13.79 -18.31 -12.54
N THR A 50 14.08 -17.45 -11.58
CA THR A 50 13.30 -17.31 -10.35
C THR A 50 12.71 -15.91 -10.33
N ALA A 51 11.38 -15.79 -10.33
CA ALA A 51 10.69 -14.51 -10.24
C ALA A 51 9.33 -14.71 -9.55
N PRO A 52 8.74 -13.65 -8.96
CA PRO A 52 7.37 -13.65 -8.50
C PRO A 52 6.43 -14.09 -9.63
N SER A 53 5.44 -14.93 -9.31
CA SER A 53 4.51 -15.46 -10.32
C SER A 53 3.74 -14.35 -11.03
N GLN A 54 3.37 -13.30 -10.29
CA GLN A 54 2.69 -12.12 -10.81
C GLN A 54 3.48 -11.36 -11.88
N ASP A 55 4.83 -11.45 -11.87
CA ASP A 55 5.68 -10.84 -12.90
C ASP A 55 5.73 -11.68 -14.19
N ILE A 56 5.27 -12.93 -14.14
CA ILE A 56 5.25 -13.86 -15.28
C ILE A 56 3.83 -14.00 -15.84
N VAL A 57 2.85 -14.29 -14.98
CA VAL A 57 1.47 -14.57 -15.39
C VAL A 57 0.50 -13.42 -15.12
N GLY A 58 0.95 -12.35 -14.46
CA GLY A 58 0.11 -11.24 -14.06
C GLY A 58 -0.66 -11.48 -12.75
N PHE A 59 -1.45 -10.48 -12.36
CA PHE A 59 -2.35 -10.59 -11.22
C PHE A 59 -3.65 -11.31 -11.58
N GLU A 60 -4.20 -12.01 -10.60
CA GLU A 60 -5.49 -12.70 -10.71
C GLU A 60 -6.65 -11.72 -10.96
N HIS A 61 -6.51 -10.47 -10.50
CA HIS A 61 -7.51 -9.41 -10.61
C HIS A 61 -6.95 -8.18 -11.33
N ALA A 62 -7.80 -7.57 -12.16
CA ALA A 62 -7.48 -6.30 -12.80
C ALA A 62 -7.49 -5.15 -11.79
N ALA A 63 -6.58 -4.19 -11.98
CA ALA A 63 -6.61 -2.95 -11.22
C ALA A 63 -7.87 -2.15 -11.59
N THR A 64 -8.66 -1.78 -10.59
CA THR A 64 -9.91 -1.02 -10.76
C THR A 64 -9.76 0.46 -10.45
N THR A 65 -8.63 0.86 -9.86
CA THR A 65 -8.35 2.23 -9.40
C THR A 65 -6.86 2.56 -9.63
N PRO A 66 -6.54 3.76 -10.14
CA PRO A 66 -5.17 4.25 -10.25
C PRO A 66 -4.51 4.54 -8.90
#